data_AF-A0A8H7U0B6-F1
#
_entry.id   AF-A0A8H7U0B6-F1
#
_cell.length_a   1.000
_cell.length_b   1.000
_cell.length_c   1.000
_cell.angle_alpha   90.00
_cell.angle_beta   90.00
_cell.angle_gamma   90.00
#
_symmetry.space_group_name_H-M   'P 1'
#
loop_
_entity.id
_entity.type
_entity.pdbx_description
1 polymer ?
#
loop_
_entity_poly.entity_id
_entity_poly.type
_entity_poly.pdbx_seq_one_letter_code
_entity_poly.pdbx_strand_id
1 'polypeptide(L)'
;MSPIVLHSNPLPEDATWSFNATVPPPRRPGFGKHVSFSPQAITLDMVPFPSNRILNADDTSKFILASFEALRFPNTPASTSREYMVRLFQAGFFLNGVQYRFYGHSNSQLVSISIPREPGSDLVF
;
A
#
# COMPACT_ATOMS: atom_id res chain seq x y z
N MET A 1 8.00 -4.75 18.35
CA MET A 1 9.07 -5.27 17.48
C MET A 1 9.38 -4.15 16.52
N SER A 2 10.66 -3.85 16.33
CA SER A 2 11.06 -2.84 15.36
C SER A 2 10.71 -3.33 13.95
N PRO A 3 10.23 -2.44 13.07
CA PRO A 3 9.97 -2.79 11.68
C PRO A 3 11.28 -3.22 10.99
N ILE A 4 11.20 -4.21 10.11
CA ILE A 4 12.33 -4.71 9.34
C ILE A 4 12.55 -3.75 8.17
N VAL A 5 13.76 -3.21 8.03
CA VAL A 5 14.10 -2.35 6.89
C VAL A 5 14.34 -3.24 5.68
N LEU A 6 13.50 -3.10 4.64
CA LEU A 6 13.63 -3.79 3.36
C LEU A 6 14.57 -3.03 2.42
N HIS A 7 14.48 -1.70 2.44
CA HIS A 7 15.31 -0.82 1.62
C HIS A 7 15.49 0.52 2.32
N SER A 8 16.70 1.08 2.29
CA SER A 8 17.01 2.39 2.87
C SER A 8 17.14 3.42 1.78
N ASN A 9 16.59 4.62 2.01
CA ASN A 9 16.61 5.76 1.10
C ASN A 9 16.15 5.42 -0.33
N PRO A 10 14.91 4.95 -0.52
CA PRO A 10 14.39 4.71 -1.87
C PRO A 10 14.52 5.96 -2.74
N LEU A 11 14.83 5.75 -4.01
CA LEU A 11 14.98 6.82 -4.98
C LEU A 11 13.70 6.97 -5.80
N PRO A 12 13.32 8.21 -6.20
CA PRO A 12 12.18 8.44 -7.08
C PRO A 12 12.16 7.56 -8.33
N GLU A 13 13.34 7.30 -8.90
CA GLU A 13 13.57 6.51 -10.11
C GLU A 13 13.56 5.00 -9.92
N ASP A 14 13.40 4.48 -8.69
CA ASP A 14 13.34 3.04 -8.47
C ASP A 14 12.24 2.40 -9.34
N ALA A 15 12.60 1.28 -9.96
CA ALA A 15 11.74 0.56 -10.89
C ALA A 15 11.54 -0.92 -10.50
N THR A 16 12.21 -1.40 -9.45
CA THR A 16 12.15 -2.80 -9.00
C THR A 16 12.03 -2.88 -7.49
N TRP A 17 11.04 -3.64 -7.01
CA TRP A 17 10.77 -3.86 -5.59
C TRP A 17 10.87 -5.34 -5.26
N SER A 18 12.10 -5.85 -5.16
CA SER A 18 12.37 -7.25 -4.85
C SER A 18 13.22 -7.38 -3.60
N PHE A 19 12.64 -7.97 -2.56
CA PHE A 19 13.25 -8.03 -1.24
C PHE A 19 13.27 -9.46 -0.70
N ASN A 20 14.36 -9.79 0.01
CA ASN A 20 14.46 -11.01 0.80
C ASN A 20 14.54 -10.59 2.27
N ALA A 21 13.57 -11.02 3.08
CA ALA A 21 13.48 -10.67 4.49
C ALA A 21 12.84 -11.79 5.31
N THR A 22 13.29 -11.90 6.56
CA THR A 22 12.67 -12.84 7.52
C THR A 22 11.33 -12.27 7.97
N VAL A 23 10.23 -12.79 7.45
CA VAL A 23 8.89 -12.33 7.85
C VAL A 23 8.56 -12.90 9.24
N PRO A 24 8.31 -12.06 10.26
CA PRO A 24 7.95 -12.55 11.57
C PRO A 24 6.57 -13.23 11.52
N PRO A 25 6.36 -14.30 12.30
CA PRO A 25 5.08 -14.99 12.31
C PRO A 25 3.94 -14.08 12.82
N PRO A 26 2.71 -14.28 12.34
CA PRO A 26 1.56 -13.54 12.84
C PRO A 26 1.39 -13.81 14.34
N ARG A 27 1.32 -12.73 15.12
CA ARG A 27 1.22 -12.80 16.59
C ARG A 27 -0.13 -13.34 17.04
N ARG A 28 -1.19 -13.02 16.29
CA ARG A 28 -2.59 -13.37 16.55
C ARG A 28 -3.35 -13.39 15.22
N PRO A 29 -4.50 -14.09 15.13
CA PRO A 29 -5.39 -14.00 13.98
C PRO A 29 -5.76 -12.53 13.66
N GLY A 30 -5.87 -12.21 12.37
CA GLY A 30 -6.16 -10.85 11.89
C GLY A 30 -4.94 -9.93 11.78
N PHE A 31 -3.74 -10.36 12.17
CA PHE A 31 -2.50 -9.66 11.83
C PHE A 31 -1.98 -10.12 10.47
N GLY A 32 -1.40 -9.19 9.72
CA GLY A 32 -0.81 -9.49 8.42
C GLY A 32 0.37 -8.60 8.10
N LYS A 33 1.02 -8.90 6.99
CA LYS A 33 2.21 -8.21 6.50
C LYS A 33 1.84 -6.79 6.08
N HIS A 34 2.54 -5.81 6.60
CA HIS A 34 2.38 -4.42 6.22
C HIS A 34 3.71 -3.85 5.78
N VAL A 35 3.70 -3.14 4.65
CA VAL A 35 4.87 -2.54 4.05
C VAL A 35 4.65 -1.04 4.01
N SER A 36 5.48 -0.30 4.74
CA SER A 36 5.45 1.16 4.78
C SER A 36 6.47 1.73 3.81
N PHE A 37 6.05 2.66 2.97
CA PHE A 37 6.90 3.38 2.04
C PHE A 37 7.13 4.80 2.54
N SER A 38 8.39 5.18 2.70
CA SER A 38 8.83 6.54 3.05
C SER A 38 10.12 6.88 2.30
N PRO A 39 10.47 8.17 2.16
CA PRO A 39 11.74 8.58 1.57
C PRO A 39 12.97 8.09 2.34
N GLN A 40 12.81 7.76 3.64
CA GLN A 40 13.92 7.30 4.48
C GLN A 40 14.10 5.79 4.37
N ALA A 41 13.01 5.04 4.29
CA ALA A 41 13.05 3.58 4.18
C ALA A 41 11.73 2.98 3.70
N ILE A 42 11.86 1.83 3.04
CA ILE A 42 10.78 0.85 2.88
C ILE A 42 10.92 -0.16 4.02
N THR A 43 9.87 -0.35 4.80
CA THR A 43 9.90 -1.22 5.97
C THR A 43 8.78 -2.25 5.95
N LEU A 44 9.01 -3.39 6.59
CA LEU A 44 8.07 -4.48 6.76
C LEU A 44 7.78 -4.71 8.24
N ASP A 45 6.51 -4.74 8.60
CA ASP A 45 6.02 -5.08 9.92
C ASP A 45 4.76 -5.93 9.87
N MET A 46 4.27 -6.33 11.05
CA MET A 46 3.04 -7.09 11.22
C MET A 46 2.05 -6.25 12.00
N VAL A 47 1.01 -5.79 11.32
CA VAL A 47 -0.02 -4.90 11.88
C VAL A 47 -1.37 -5.62 11.89
N PRO A 48 -2.31 -5.21 12.76
CA PRO A 48 -3.68 -5.65 12.64
C PRO A 48 -4.24 -5.18 11.29
N PHE A 49 -4.72 -6.12 10.49
CA PHE A 49 -5.39 -5.77 9.24
C PHE A 49 -6.76 -5.15 9.52
N PRO A 50 -7.17 -4.15 8.73
CA PRO A 50 -8.51 -3.59 8.85
C PRO A 50 -9.55 -4.66 8.52
N SER A 51 -10.61 -4.76 9.34
CA SER A 51 -11.68 -5.74 9.14
C SER A 51 -12.47 -5.45 7.87
N ASN A 52 -12.09 -6.11 6.77
CA ASN A 52 -12.72 -5.99 5.46
C ASN A 52 -13.22 -7.36 4.96
N ARG A 53 -14.31 -7.37 4.16
CA ARG A 53 -14.94 -8.61 3.64
C ARG A 53 -13.94 -9.55 2.93
N ILE A 54 -12.98 -9.00 2.21
CA ILE A 54 -11.92 -9.76 1.51
C ILE A 54 -11.00 -10.49 2.50
N LEU A 55 -10.61 -9.81 3.57
CA LEU A 55 -9.71 -10.38 4.59
C LEU A 55 -10.41 -11.36 5.54
N ASN A 56 -11.75 -11.32 5.58
CA ASN A 56 -12.57 -12.30 6.31
C ASN A 56 -12.90 -13.55 5.48
N ALA A 57 -12.82 -13.47 4.15
CA ALA A 57 -13.14 -14.58 3.24
C ALA A 57 -11.90 -15.39 2.82
N ASP A 58 -10.71 -14.78 2.83
CA ASP A 58 -9.46 -15.39 2.39
C ASP A 58 -8.37 -15.39 3.48
N ASP A 59 -7.34 -16.20 3.25
CA ASP A 59 -6.16 -16.28 4.11
C ASP A 59 -5.35 -14.97 4.07
N THR A 60 -5.26 -14.29 5.22
CA THR A 60 -4.53 -13.02 5.39
C THR A 60 -3.04 -13.15 5.06
N SER A 61 -2.46 -14.35 5.10
CA SER A 61 -1.06 -14.60 4.78
C SER A 61 -0.70 -14.35 3.30
N LYS A 62 -1.72 -14.40 2.42
CA LYS A 62 -1.62 -14.15 0.98
C LYS A 62 -1.60 -12.67 0.61
N PHE A 63 -1.93 -11.79 1.55
CA PHE A 63 -2.01 -10.35 1.30
C PHE A 63 -0.88 -9.59 1.99
N ILE A 64 -0.56 -8.43 1.41
CA ILE A 64 0.29 -7.41 2.01
C ILE A 64 -0.48 -6.10 1.96
N LEU A 65 -0.48 -5.38 3.08
CA LEU A 65 -0.98 -4.01 3.12
C LEU A 65 0.17 -3.05 2.82
N ALA A 66 0.13 -2.36 1.68
CA ALA A 66 1.11 -1.34 1.35
C ALA A 66 0.59 0.04 1.78
N SER A 67 1.36 0.77 2.61
CA SER A 67 1.06 2.13 3.04
C SER A 67 2.03 3.13 2.42
N PHE A 68 1.48 4.18 1.83
CA PHE A 68 2.23 5.25 1.15
C PHE A 68 2.03 6.62 1.81
N GLU A 69 1.43 6.67 3.01
CA GLU A 69 1.10 7.93 3.71
C GLU A 69 2.34 8.81 3.91
N ALA A 70 3.47 8.19 4.24
CA ALA A 70 4.73 8.88 4.46
C ALA A 70 5.56 9.08 3.17
N LEU A 71 5.10 8.61 2.01
CA LEU A 71 5.88 8.63 0.76
C LEU A 71 5.83 10.01 0.09
N ARG A 72 6.63 10.94 0.60
CA ARG A 72 6.82 12.27 0.00
C ARG A 72 8.29 12.59 -0.18
N PHE A 73 8.80 12.36 -1.38
CA PHE A 73 10.19 12.65 -1.70
C PHE A 73 10.49 14.15 -1.50
N PRO A 74 11.61 14.50 -0.84
CA PRO A 74 11.98 15.88 -0.61
C PRO A 74 12.43 16.54 -1.92
N ASN A 75 12.14 17.84 -2.08
CA ASN A 75 12.57 18.65 -3.23
C ASN A 75 12.09 18.15 -4.61
N THR A 76 11.05 17.32 -4.66
CA THR A 76 10.45 16.83 -5.92
C THR A 76 8.99 17.28 -6.05
N PRO A 77 8.45 17.35 -7.27
CA PRO A 77 7.02 17.54 -7.49
C PRO A 77 6.17 16.48 -6.79
N ALA A 78 4.92 16.82 -6.42
CA ALA A 78 3.98 15.86 -5.84
C ALA A 78 3.63 14.71 -6.81
N SER A 79 3.78 14.91 -8.13
CA SER A 79 3.60 13.87 -9.14
C SER A 79 4.61 12.73 -9.01
N THR A 80 5.80 13.00 -8.49
CA THR A 80 6.89 12.02 -8.38
C THR A 80 6.51 10.84 -7.49
N SER A 81 5.88 11.09 -6.33
CA SER A 81 5.37 10.01 -5.47
C SER A 81 4.30 9.17 -6.19
N ARG A 82 3.43 9.81 -6.98
CA ARG A 82 2.40 9.10 -7.76
C ARG A 82 3.05 8.23 -8.85
N GLU A 83 4.02 8.76 -9.58
CA GLU A 83 4.74 8.02 -10.62
C GLU A 83 5.50 6.83 -10.04
N TYR A 84 6.12 7.00 -8.87
CA TYR A 84 6.75 5.91 -8.12
C TYR A 84 5.75 4.80 -7.79
N MET A 85 4.57 5.17 -7.23
CA MET A 85 3.51 4.21 -6.92
C MET A 85 3.00 3.49 -8.18
N VAL A 86 2.83 4.21 -9.30
CA VAL A 86 2.40 3.61 -10.57
C VAL A 86 3.41 2.58 -11.07
N ARG A 87 4.71 2.90 -11.04
CA ARG A 87 5.77 1.95 -11.39
C ARG A 87 5.74 0.71 -10.49
N LEU A 88 5.52 0.90 -9.19
CA LEU A 88 5.38 -0.19 -8.23
C LEU A 88 4.19 -1.09 -8.54
N PHE A 89 3.03 -0.51 -8.84
CA PHE A 89 1.84 -1.30 -9.17
C PHE A 89 1.97 -2.05 -10.49
N GLN A 90 2.72 -1.52 -11.45
CA GLN A 90 3.00 -2.17 -12.73
C GLN A 90 4.02 -3.30 -12.61
N ALA A 91 5.14 -3.08 -11.91
CA ALA A 91 6.18 -4.08 -11.73
C ALA A 91 5.75 -5.20 -10.75
N GLY A 92 4.98 -4.82 -9.74
CA GLY A 92 4.65 -5.67 -8.60
C GLY A 92 5.72 -5.64 -7.52
N PHE A 93 5.35 -6.14 -6.35
CA PHE A 93 6.20 -6.21 -5.17
C PHE A 93 6.60 -7.67 -4.92
N PHE A 94 7.88 -7.96 -4.83
CA PHE A 94 8.39 -9.31 -4.60
C PHE A 94 8.98 -9.42 -3.20
N LEU A 95 8.50 -10.41 -2.44
CA LEU A 95 9.02 -10.71 -1.11
C LEU A 95 9.27 -12.21 -1.00
N ASN A 96 10.53 -12.59 -0.75
CA ASN A 96 10.98 -13.98 -0.65
C ASN A 96 10.58 -14.82 -1.87
N GLY A 97 10.69 -14.24 -3.07
CA GLY A 97 10.33 -14.88 -4.34
C GLY A 97 8.84 -14.94 -4.65
N VAL A 98 7.96 -14.49 -3.74
CA VAL A 98 6.52 -14.40 -4.00
C VAL A 98 6.19 -13.04 -4.59
N GLN A 99 5.52 -13.02 -5.74
CA GLN A 99 5.03 -11.80 -6.37
C GLN A 99 3.67 -11.39 -5.79
N TYR A 100 3.60 -10.17 -5.27
CA TYR A 100 2.38 -9.50 -4.83
C TYR A 100 1.98 -8.46 -5.87
N ARG A 101 0.75 -8.60 -6.38
CA ARG A 101 0.16 -7.67 -7.34
C ARG A 101 -0.87 -6.80 -6.66
N PHE A 102 -1.06 -5.60 -7.20
CA PHE A 102 -2.11 -4.72 -6.73
C PHE A 102 -3.48 -5.35 -7.00
N TYR A 103 -4.25 -5.57 -5.93
CA TYR A 103 -5.57 -6.23 -5.99
C TYR A 103 -6.73 -5.25 -5.74
N GLY A 104 -6.44 -4.01 -5.31
CA GLY A 104 -7.44 -2.97 -5.05
C GLY A 104 -7.08 -2.12 -3.84
N HIS A 105 -7.81 -1.02 -3.67
CA HIS A 105 -7.70 -0.16 -2.49
C HIS A 105 -8.92 -0.36 -1.57
N SER A 106 -8.72 -0.21 -0.26
CA SER A 106 -9.85 -0.13 0.68
C SER A 106 -10.45 1.26 0.59
N ASN A 107 -11.75 1.37 0.30
CA ASN A 107 -12.48 2.65 0.21
C ASN A 107 -12.43 3.48 1.51
N SER A 108 -12.19 2.85 2.67
CA SER A 108 -12.19 3.52 3.98
C SER A 108 -10.94 4.37 4.29
N GLN A 109 -10.01 4.53 3.35
CA GLN A 109 -8.81 5.38 3.50
C GLN A 109 -8.81 6.59 2.54
N LEU A 110 -9.86 6.77 1.75
CA LEU A 110 -10.07 7.98 1.00
C LEU A 110 -10.80 8.99 1.89
N VAL A 111 -10.09 10.07 2.24
CA VAL A 111 -10.66 11.28 2.82
C VAL A 111 -11.95 11.63 2.07
N SER A 112 -13.02 11.79 2.83
CA SER A 112 -14.36 12.17 2.38
C SER A 112 -14.33 13.22 1.26
N ILE A 113 -14.83 12.84 0.08
CA ILE A 113 -15.56 13.74 -0.81
C ILE A 113 -16.82 13.00 -1.23
N SER A 114 -17.90 13.23 -0.47
CA SER A 114 -19.26 12.98 -0.90
C SER A 114 -19.67 14.06 -1.90
N ILE A 115 -20.03 13.70 -3.13
CA ILE A 115 -20.91 14.53 -3.96
C ILE A 115 -22.18 13.72 -4.20
N PRO A 116 -23.33 14.11 -3.61
CA PRO A 116 -24.59 13.46 -3.92
C PRO A 116 -24.99 13.79 -5.36
N ARG A 117 -25.45 12.79 -6.10
CA ARG A 117 -26.20 12.99 -7.34
C ARG A 117 -27.65 13.22 -6.95
N GLU A 118 -28.16 14.43 -7.11
CA GLU A 118 -29.61 14.68 -7.06
C GLU A 118 -30.29 13.98 -8.26
N PRO A 119 -31.38 13.23 -8.04
CA PRO A 119 -32.18 12.70 -9.12
C PRO A 119 -33.25 13.71 -9.53
N GLY A 120 -33.07 14.31 -10.70
CA GLY A 120 -34.17 14.86 -11.50
C GLY A 120 -34.49 16.34 -11.29
N SER A 121 -34.03 17.16 -12.23
CA SER A 121 -34.78 18.31 -12.73
C SER A 121 -34.31 18.65 -14.13
N ASP A 122 -35.21 18.49 -15.10
CA ASP A 122 -35.19 19.21 -16.36
C ASP A 122 -35.14 20.73 -16.11
N LEU A 123 -34.51 21.45 -17.05
CA LEU A 123 -34.83 22.80 -17.57
C LEU A 123 -33.54 23.30 -18.27
N VAL A 124 -33.48 23.33 -19.60
CA VAL A 124 -33.91 24.42 -20.50
C VAL A 124 -33.14 25.73 -20.23
N PHE A 125 -32.14 25.95 -21.11
CA PHE A 125 -31.26 27.11 -21.36
C PHE A 125 -30.53 27.76 -20.19
#